data_AF-A0A3M1IBU0-F1
#
_entry.id   AF-A0A3M1IBU0-F1
#
_cell.length_a   1.000
_cell.length_b   1.000
_cell.length_c   1.000
_cell.angle_alpha   90.00
_cell.angle_beta   90.00
_cell.angle_gamma   90.00
#
_symmetry.space_group_name_H-M   'P 1'
#
loop_
_entity.id
_entity.type
_entity.pdbx_description
1 polymer ?
#
loop_
_entity_poly.entity_id
_entity_poly.type
_entity_poly.pdbx_seq_one_letter_code
_entity_poly.pdbx_strand_id
1 'polypeptide(L)'
;MTEAEMTTAATLLAEPGDLDNPNVVKVVVNRLGDALYFSRWAIPYLRDHADAPAAERLAAFPFLHHLGLYGYRRETLLRLVGLPMSALEKAERLEQLRALEHGIRIRVVRVAHRSVGIDTPADLARVEALLAEDPNLLAGTDNAG
;
A
#
# COMPACT_ATOMS: atom_id res chain seq x y z
N MET A 1 -3.11 2.78 -25.40
CA MET A 1 -3.01 2.24 -24.04
C MET A 1 -4.42 2.10 -23.48
N THR A 2 -4.85 0.92 -23.04
CA THR A 2 -6.13 0.79 -22.34
C THR A 2 -6.01 1.41 -20.96
N GLU A 3 -6.96 2.26 -20.60
CA GLU A 3 -7.03 2.92 -19.31
C GLU A 3 -7.20 1.89 -18.17
N ALA A 4 -6.66 2.16 -16.99
CA ALA A 4 -6.76 1.23 -15.88
C ALA A 4 -8.21 1.13 -15.37
N GLU A 5 -8.65 -0.09 -15.10
CA GLU A 5 -10.01 -0.39 -14.63
C GLU A 5 -10.18 -0.09 -13.13
N MET A 6 -9.07 -0.17 -12.40
CA MET A 6 -8.95 0.06 -10.97
C MET A 6 -7.66 0.84 -10.70
N THR A 7 -7.69 1.75 -9.74
CA THR A 7 -6.54 2.53 -9.28
C THR A 7 -6.42 2.46 -7.77
N THR A 8 -5.21 2.53 -7.25
CA THR A 8 -4.93 2.69 -5.82
C THR A 8 -3.76 3.64 -5.59
N ALA A 9 -3.48 3.98 -4.32
CA ALA A 9 -2.37 4.83 -3.92
C ALA A 9 -1.32 4.06 -3.12
N ALA A 10 -0.06 4.44 -3.29
CA ALA A 10 1.04 3.99 -2.47
C ALA A 10 2.01 5.14 -2.15
N THR A 11 2.71 5.05 -1.02
CA THR A 11 3.79 5.96 -0.64
C THR A 11 5.09 5.19 -0.43
N LEU A 12 6.22 5.89 -0.38
CA LEU A 12 7.49 5.27 -0.03
C LEU A 12 7.45 4.85 1.44
N LEU A 13 7.90 3.63 1.72
CA LEU A 13 8.08 3.16 3.08
C LEU A 13 9.35 3.79 3.65
N ALA A 14 9.22 4.57 4.71
CA ALA A 14 10.32 5.34 5.29
C ALA A 14 10.78 4.82 6.65
N GLU A 15 9.88 4.23 7.44
CA GLU A 15 10.16 3.80 8.81
C GLU A 15 10.64 2.34 8.81
N PRO A 16 11.84 2.02 9.34
CA PRO A 16 12.34 0.65 9.40
C PRO A 16 11.40 -0.33 10.10
N GLY A 17 10.70 0.13 11.15
CA GLY A 17 9.71 -0.69 11.88
C GLY A 17 8.50 -1.09 11.05
N ASP A 18 8.19 -0.37 9.97
CA ASP A 18 7.03 -0.64 9.13
C ASP A 18 7.33 -1.68 8.03
N LEU A 19 8.60 -1.92 7.70
CA LEU A 19 8.98 -2.83 6.60
C LEU A 19 8.47 -4.26 6.84
N ASP A 20 8.79 -4.81 8.01
CA ASP A 20 8.42 -6.18 8.40
C ASP A 20 7.10 -6.22 9.23
N ASN A 21 6.43 -5.07 9.41
CA ASN A 21 5.12 -4.99 10.05
C ASN A 21 4.02 -5.56 9.12
N PRO A 22 3.30 -6.62 9.52
CA PRO A 22 2.27 -7.23 8.69
C PRO A 22 0.98 -6.39 8.54
N ASN A 23 0.82 -5.33 9.35
CA ASN A 23 -0.27 -4.37 9.19
C ASN A 23 0.03 -3.34 8.08
N VAL A 24 1.29 -3.15 7.73
CA VAL A 24 1.73 -2.29 6.63
C VAL A 24 1.79 -3.12 5.36
N VAL A 25 0.84 -2.92 4.45
CA VAL A 25 0.78 -3.71 3.21
C VAL A 25 1.79 -3.18 2.21
N LYS A 26 2.66 -4.05 1.71
CA LYS A 26 3.63 -3.73 0.66
C LYS A 26 3.03 -4.01 -0.72
N VAL A 27 3.41 -3.21 -1.71
CA VAL A 27 3.04 -3.42 -3.11
C VAL A 27 4.27 -3.34 -4.01
N VAL A 28 4.38 -4.29 -4.95
CA VAL A 28 5.36 -4.23 -6.04
C VAL A 28 4.65 -3.86 -7.34
N VAL A 29 5.30 -3.03 -8.16
CA VAL A 29 4.73 -2.50 -9.39
C VAL A 29 5.62 -2.79 -10.59
N ASN A 30 5.02 -2.92 -11.77
CA ASN A 30 5.76 -3.01 -13.02
C ASN A 30 6.24 -1.62 -13.48
N ARG A 31 6.95 -1.57 -14.63
CA ARG A 31 7.47 -0.31 -15.20
C ARG A 31 6.38 0.67 -15.66
N LEU A 32 5.15 0.21 -15.84
CA LEU A 32 3.98 1.02 -16.19
C LEU A 32 3.23 1.55 -14.96
N GLY A 33 3.70 1.19 -13.75
CA GLY A 33 3.05 1.56 -12.49
C GLY A 33 1.84 0.71 -12.14
N ASP A 34 1.62 -0.42 -12.80
CA ASP A 34 0.54 -1.34 -12.44
C ASP A 34 1.04 -2.32 -11.36
N ALA A 35 0.18 -2.64 -10.39
CA ALA A 35 0.48 -3.58 -9.33
C ALA A 35 0.76 -4.97 -9.90
N LEU A 36 1.86 -5.57 -9.47
CA LEU A 36 2.20 -6.97 -9.73
C LEU A 36 1.69 -7.85 -8.59
N TYR A 37 1.85 -7.42 -7.34
CA TYR A 37 1.40 -8.15 -6.16
C TYR A 37 1.33 -7.24 -4.91
N PHE A 38 0.47 -7.60 -3.97
CA PHE A 38 0.36 -7.00 -2.65
C PHE A 38 0.64 -8.06 -1.59
N SER A 39 1.34 -7.72 -0.51
CA SER A 39 1.62 -8.66 0.57
C SER A 39 1.78 -7.97 1.91
N ARG A 40 1.45 -8.68 2.99
CA ARG A 40 1.83 -8.29 4.35
C ARG A 40 3.31 -8.54 4.62
N TRP A 41 3.95 -9.42 3.85
CA TRP A 41 5.39 -9.64 3.91
C TRP A 41 6.15 -8.55 3.13
N ALA A 42 7.39 -8.32 3.53
CA ALA A 42 8.27 -7.40 2.84
C ALA A 42 8.61 -7.92 1.44
N ILE A 43 8.16 -7.20 0.41
CA ILE A 43 8.39 -7.52 -1.00
C ILE A 43 8.92 -6.30 -1.76
N PRO A 44 9.91 -6.46 -2.65
CA PRO A 44 10.56 -7.72 -3.01
C PRO A 44 11.53 -8.22 -1.92
N TYR A 45 11.82 -9.51 -1.94
CA TYR A 45 12.93 -10.07 -1.19
C TYR A 45 14.26 -9.57 -1.78
N LEU A 46 15.13 -8.98 -0.94
CA LEU A 46 16.44 -8.48 -1.34
C LEU A 46 17.49 -9.54 -1.05
N ARG A 47 17.86 -10.34 -2.07
CA ARG A 47 18.79 -11.47 -1.92
C ARG A 47 20.12 -11.08 -1.26
N ASP A 48 20.70 -9.96 -1.69
CA ASP A 48 22.02 -9.52 -1.21
C ASP A 48 21.96 -8.77 0.14
N HIS A 49 20.75 -8.49 0.63
CA HIS A 49 20.49 -7.81 1.91
C HIS A 49 19.51 -8.62 2.77
N ALA A 50 19.49 -9.95 2.61
CA ALA A 50 18.50 -10.82 3.25
C ALA A 50 18.57 -10.79 4.77
N ASP A 51 19.80 -10.79 5.30
CA ASP A 51 20.09 -10.76 6.74
C ASP A 51 20.37 -9.34 7.25
N ALA A 52 20.25 -8.34 6.38
CA ALA A 52 20.51 -6.95 6.73
C ALA A 52 19.36 -6.35 7.56
N PRO A 53 19.65 -5.43 8.48
CA PRO A 53 18.61 -4.71 9.21
C PRO A 53 17.63 -3.99 8.27
N ALA A 54 16.38 -3.80 8.71
CA ALA A 54 15.34 -3.16 7.92
C ALA A 54 15.75 -1.77 7.37
N ALA A 55 16.52 -0.99 8.15
CA ALA A 55 17.02 0.31 7.73
C ALA A 55 17.96 0.22 6.51
N GLU A 56 18.83 -0.78 6.47
CA GLU A 56 19.73 -1.01 5.33
C GLU A 56 18.96 -1.49 4.11
N ARG A 57 18.00 -2.40 4.32
CA ARG A 57 17.10 -2.87 3.25
C ARG A 57 16.30 -1.71 2.63
N LEU A 58 15.81 -0.77 3.43
CA LEU A 58 15.12 0.43 2.94
C LEU A 58 16.04 1.39 2.18
N ALA A 59 17.31 1.48 2.56
CA ALA A 59 18.31 2.25 1.81
C ALA A 59 18.64 1.58 0.46
N ALA A 60 18.61 0.24 0.41
CA ALA A 60 18.91 -0.53 -0.79
C ALA A 60 17.76 -0.58 -1.82
N PHE A 61 16.50 -0.44 -1.39
CA PHE A 61 15.35 -0.54 -2.28
C PHE A 61 14.17 0.35 -1.86
N PRO A 62 13.50 1.05 -2.80
CA PRO A 62 12.35 1.90 -2.52
C PRO A 62 11.07 1.07 -2.35
N PHE A 63 10.89 0.46 -1.18
CA PHE A 63 9.66 -0.24 -0.83
C PHE A 63 8.45 0.69 -0.85
N LEU A 64 7.30 0.17 -1.28
CA LEU A 64 6.05 0.92 -1.34
C LEU A 64 5.06 0.39 -0.31
N HIS A 65 4.52 1.30 0.49
CA HIS A 65 3.40 1.08 1.38
C HIS A 65 2.09 1.43 0.63
N HIS A 66 1.19 0.45 0.53
CA HIS A 66 -0.14 0.63 -0.06
C HIS A 66 -1.11 1.27 0.95
N LEU A 67 -1.85 2.30 0.53
CA LEU A 67 -2.65 3.17 1.42
C LEU A 67 -4.15 2.82 1.53
N GLY A 68 -4.63 1.77 0.86
CA GLY A 68 -6.04 1.37 0.96
C GLY A 68 -7.06 2.31 0.30
N LEU A 69 -6.61 3.35 -0.40
CA LEU A 69 -7.48 4.22 -1.20
C LEU A 69 -7.66 3.61 -2.59
N TYR A 70 -8.91 3.56 -3.08
CA TYR A 70 -9.21 2.99 -4.38
C TYR A 70 -10.12 3.86 -5.23
N GLY A 71 -9.85 3.84 -6.54
CA GLY A 71 -10.76 4.32 -7.59
C GLY A 71 -11.14 3.17 -8.50
N TYR A 72 -12.39 3.14 -8.95
CA TYR A 72 -12.92 2.09 -9.80
C TYR A 72 -13.73 2.66 -10.94
N ARG A 73 -13.67 2.00 -12.11
CA ARG A 73 -14.77 2.08 -13.05
C ARG A 73 -15.98 1.37 -12.50
N ARG A 74 -17.16 1.92 -12.78
CA ARG A 74 -18.43 1.38 -12.28
C ARG A 74 -18.62 -0.08 -12.67
N GLU A 75 -18.39 -0.44 -13.94
CA GLU A 75 -18.55 -1.81 -14.42
C GLU A 75 -17.58 -2.77 -13.73
N THR A 76 -16.33 -2.34 -13.52
CA THR A 76 -15.29 -3.13 -12.86
C THR A 76 -15.65 -3.39 -11.39
N LEU A 77 -16.14 -2.38 -10.67
CA LEU A 77 -16.59 -2.55 -9.28
C LEU A 77 -17.73 -3.57 -9.19
N LEU A 78 -18.75 -3.43 -10.03
CA LEU A 78 -19.89 -4.35 -10.06
C LEU A 78 -19.47 -5.79 -10.41
N ARG A 79 -18.50 -5.96 -11.31
CA ARG A 79 -17.92 -7.26 -11.60
C ARG A 79 -17.16 -7.81 -10.39
N LEU A 80 -16.28 -7.01 -9.79
CA LEU A 80 -15.43 -7.40 -8.67
C LEU A 80 -16.23 -7.90 -7.46
N VAL A 81 -17.30 -7.20 -7.08
CA VAL A 81 -18.15 -7.58 -5.93
C VAL A 81 -18.91 -8.88 -6.17
N GLY A 82 -19.16 -9.24 -7.44
CA GLY A 82 -19.79 -10.52 -7.81
C GLY A 82 -18.82 -11.71 -7.86
N LEU A 83 -17.51 -11.47 -7.80
CA LEU A 83 -16.51 -12.54 -7.83
C LEU A 83 -16.37 -13.21 -6.46
N PRO A 84 -16.16 -14.53 -6.41
CA PRO A 84 -15.90 -15.23 -5.16
C PRO A 84 -14.57 -14.79 -4.55
N MET A 85 -14.47 -14.92 -3.22
CA MET A 85 -13.23 -14.67 -2.50
C MET A 85 -12.11 -15.59 -3.02
N SER A 86 -11.02 -14.99 -3.45
CA SER A 86 -9.91 -15.66 -4.14
C SER A 86 -8.93 -16.34 -3.18
N ALA A 87 -8.00 -17.15 -3.68
CA ALA A 87 -7.10 -17.92 -2.83
C ALA A 87 -6.06 -17.03 -2.13
N LEU A 88 -5.47 -16.10 -2.86
CA LEU A 88 -4.49 -15.14 -2.35
C LEU A 88 -5.15 -14.13 -1.41
N GLU A 89 -6.37 -13.68 -1.74
CA GLU A 89 -7.16 -12.85 -0.82
C GLU A 89 -7.40 -13.53 0.53
N LYS A 90 -7.74 -14.83 0.54
CA LYS A 90 -7.93 -15.58 1.79
C LYS A 90 -6.63 -15.70 2.59
N ALA A 91 -5.52 -15.96 1.90
CA ALA A 91 -4.21 -16.16 2.52
C ALA A 91 -3.67 -14.86 3.14
N GLU A 92 -3.71 -13.76 2.40
CA GLU A 92 -3.15 -12.46 2.83
C GLU A 92 -4.17 -11.59 3.57
N ARG A 93 -5.47 -11.91 3.49
CA ARG A 93 -6.57 -11.03 3.94
C ARG A 93 -6.49 -9.65 3.28
N LEU A 94 -6.40 -9.65 1.95
CA LEU A 94 -6.28 -8.46 1.09
C LEU A 94 -7.24 -8.57 -0.11
N GLU A 95 -8.33 -7.81 -0.09
CA GLU A 95 -9.41 -7.88 -1.10
C GLU A 95 -8.95 -7.59 -2.53
N GLN A 96 -7.99 -6.68 -2.70
CA GLN A 96 -7.46 -6.33 -4.01
C GLN A 96 -6.72 -7.47 -4.72
N LEU A 97 -6.33 -8.52 -4.01
CA LEU A 97 -5.78 -9.73 -4.63
C LEU A 97 -6.84 -10.48 -5.44
N ARG A 98 -8.12 -10.37 -5.08
CA ARG A 98 -9.23 -10.89 -5.90
C ARG A 98 -9.23 -10.28 -7.29
N ALA A 99 -9.00 -8.97 -7.38
CA ALA A 99 -8.93 -8.27 -8.64
C ALA A 99 -7.74 -8.77 -9.48
N LEU A 100 -6.55 -8.90 -8.87
CA LEU A 100 -5.37 -9.42 -9.58
C LEU A 100 -5.55 -10.86 -10.07
N GLU A 101 -6.09 -11.77 -9.26
CA GLU A 101 -6.32 -13.17 -9.66
C GLU A 101 -7.29 -13.31 -10.84
N HIS A 102 -8.22 -12.36 -11.00
CA HIS A 102 -9.17 -12.34 -12.12
C HIS A 102 -8.70 -11.45 -13.28
N GLY A 103 -7.41 -11.08 -13.32
CA GLY A 103 -6.82 -10.32 -14.41
C GLY A 103 -7.24 -8.85 -14.48
N ILE A 104 -7.85 -8.32 -13.41
CA ILE A 104 -8.22 -6.90 -13.32
C ILE A 104 -6.96 -6.11 -13.01
N ARG A 105 -6.58 -5.22 -13.92
CA ARG A 105 -5.39 -4.38 -13.79
C ARG A 105 -5.61 -3.28 -12.76
N ILE A 106 -4.68 -3.15 -11.82
CA ILE A 106 -4.67 -2.11 -10.80
C ILE A 106 -3.52 -1.14 -11.07
N ARG A 107 -3.82 0.13 -11.37
CA ARG A 107 -2.81 1.19 -11.45
C ARG A 107 -2.47 1.70 -10.05
N VAL A 108 -1.20 1.77 -9.71
CA VAL A 108 -0.72 2.35 -8.45
C VAL A 108 -0.21 3.76 -8.69
N VAL A 109 -0.86 4.74 -8.07
CA VAL A 109 -0.44 6.14 -8.06
C VAL A 109 0.48 6.35 -6.85
N ARG A 110 1.68 6.86 -7.10
CA ARG A 110 2.60 7.23 -6.02
C ARG A 110 2.21 8.61 -5.48
N VAL A 111 2.04 8.71 -4.18
CA VAL A 111 1.76 9.98 -3.49
C VAL A 111 2.90 10.35 -2.55
N ALA A 112 3.12 11.65 -2.36
CA ALA A 112 4.13 12.14 -1.43
C ALA A 112 3.69 12.07 0.04
N HIS A 113 2.40 11.83 0.30
CA HIS A 113 1.82 11.92 1.62
C HIS A 113 2.09 10.65 2.46
N ARG A 114 2.40 10.85 3.75
CA ARG A 114 2.42 9.79 4.75
C ARG A 114 1.02 9.67 5.33
N SER A 115 0.25 8.65 4.94
CA SER A 115 -0.99 8.34 5.67
C SER A 115 -0.63 7.55 6.92
N VAL A 116 -1.12 8.00 8.08
CA VAL A 116 -0.99 7.24 9.33
C VAL A 116 -2.29 6.46 9.54
N GLY A 117 -2.25 5.14 9.35
CA GLY A 117 -3.36 4.24 9.70
C GLY A 117 -3.34 3.95 11.20
N ILE A 118 -4.52 3.88 11.83
CA ILE A 118 -4.67 3.51 13.24
C ILE A 118 -5.38 2.16 13.31
N ASP A 119 -4.60 1.08 13.35
CA ASP A 119 -5.14 -0.28 13.41
C ASP A 119 -4.86 -0.95 14.77
N THR A 120 -3.95 -0.38 15.57
CA THR A 120 -3.59 -0.89 16.90
C THR A 120 -3.53 0.22 17.95
N PRO A 121 -3.62 -0.12 19.26
CA PRO A 121 -3.37 0.85 20.33
C PRO A 121 -1.99 1.52 20.24
N ALA A 122 -0.98 0.81 19.72
CA ALA A 122 0.35 1.37 19.51
C ALA A 122 0.38 2.40 18.36
N ASP A 123 -0.41 2.18 17.30
CA ASP A 123 -0.57 3.16 16.23
C ASP A 123 -1.24 4.44 16.74
N LEU A 124 -2.26 4.30 17.61
CA LEU A 124 -2.91 5.45 18.24
C LEU A 124 -1.91 6.27 19.06
N ALA A 125 -1.10 5.62 19.91
CA ALA A 125 -0.08 6.30 20.71
C ALA A 125 0.96 7.02 19.82
N ARG A 126 1.34 6.42 18.69
CA ARG A 126 2.24 7.05 17.70
C ARG A 126 1.58 8.29 17.08
N VAL A 127 0.30 8.22 16.72
CA VAL A 127 -0.44 9.37 16.16
C VAL A 127 -0.62 10.46 17.19
N GLU A 128 -0.96 10.12 18.43
CA GLU A 128 -1.06 11.08 19.53
C GLU A 128 0.25 11.84 19.75
N ALA A 129 1.39 11.15 19.69
CA ALA A 129 2.70 11.79 19.76
C ALA A 129 2.95 12.73 18.56
N LEU A 130 2.64 12.29 17.34
CA LEU A 130 2.81 13.10 16.13
C LEU A 130 1.89 14.35 16.13
N LEU A 131 0.65 14.24 16.64
CA LEU A 131 -0.27 15.38 16.76
C LEU A 131 0.13 16.37 17.85
N ALA A 132 0.76 15.88 18.92
CA ALA A 132 1.31 16.75 19.96
C ALA A 132 2.51 17.57 19.44
N GLU A 133 3.29 17.01 18.51
CA GLU A 133 4.43 17.69 17.87
C GLU A 133 4.01 18.60 16.70
N ASP A 134 3.01 18.21 15.90
CA ASP A 134 2.45 19.02 14.82
C ASP A 134 0.91 18.96 14.82
N PRO A 135 0.23 19.95 15.43
CA PRO A 135 -1.22 20.00 15.50
C PRO A 135 -1.91 20.12 14.13
N ASN A 136 -1.19 20.51 13.07
CA ASN A 136 -1.73 20.70 11.73
C ASN A 136 -1.60 19.43 10.86
N LEU A 137 -1.11 18.32 11.39
CA LEU A 137 -0.89 17.08 10.65
C LEU A 137 -2.17 16.48 10.03
N LEU A 138 -3.36 16.82 10.58
CA LEU A 138 -4.67 16.40 10.05
C LEU A 138 -5.35 17.46 9.18
N ALA A 139 -4.80 18.67 9.11
CA ALA A 139 -5.29 19.68 8.19
C ALA A 139 -4.79 19.30 6.80
N GLY A 140 -5.65 18.64 6.02
CA GLY A 140 -5.41 18.44 4.59
C GLY A 140 -4.97 19.76 3.99
N THR A 141 -3.82 19.75 3.31
CA THR A 141 -3.33 20.96 2.65
C THR A 141 -4.21 21.23 1.43
N ASP A 142 -5.31 21.95 1.67
CA ASP A 142 -6.03 22.67 0.64
C ASP A 142 -5.09 23.74 0.09
N ASN A 143 -4.29 23.38 -0.90
CA ASN A 143 -3.61 24.33 -1.74
C ASN A 143 -3.73 23.90 -3.20
N ALA A 144 -4.94 24.05 -3.73
CA ALA A 144 -5.17 24.17 -5.15
C ALA A 144 -4.76 25.60 -5.56
N GLY A 145 -3.60 25.69 -6.21
CA GLY A 145 -3.10 26.86 -6.93
C GLY A 145 -2.59 26.44 -8.29
#